data_AF-A0A812NB57-F1
#
_entry.id   AF-A0A812NB57-F1
#
_cell.length_a   1.000
_cell.length_b   1.000
_cell.length_c   1.000
_cell.angle_alpha   90.00
_cell.angle_beta   90.00
_cell.angle_gamma   90.00
#
_symmetry.space_group_name_H-M   'P 1'
#
loop_
_entity.id
_entity.type
_entity.pdbx_description
1 polymer ?
#
loop_
_entity_poly.entity_id
_entity_poly.type
_entity_poly.pdbx_seq_one_letter_code
_entity_poly.pdbx_strand_id
1 'polypeptide(L)'
;MAKFKHTSWEVMINEERNLAVNKWLSLVMVEPLTFGVARNFYAGKASGISSGSLADSISDCLAAKATSTINARANCLLRFVSWAKGNMPFVFPLTEHAVYAYFEEKKSTAAATSFRSLLSSVAFAQHVVGLEGCDKVYTSGRVRGLASKLFMQKRKLKQRNPLRVSDVILLERICCKLENRSLQDRIAAGFFLFLIYARARYSDGQNVASLTDSPLYLECSVGRSKTSFTLERKTRYLPMAARKLGVSCAWADAWLEAMAEAGLTIKKNDPLLPCPSSNGSWKMVPLPCDQACSWLRSLLGNAQSDPYLANVGTHSLKRTLLSWASKRGLPREQRALLGYHTSRASGAGSELIYESDAQSAPLRALSSMIDEGGQQLASELSATADPPGDEIESSDSEGSEDEEEIDHSGDEACAAEALDWHGKVDLDKIDPSCVFFRHRQSRVVHITADEAGANLGCGRAISGQYRKLEARPAILHPRCKQCFRKYLIVQQGT
;
A
#
# COMPACT_ATOMS: atom_id res chain seq x y z
N MET A 1 -27.37 -7.99 23.27
CA MET A 1 -26.65 -7.69 22.01
C MET A 1 -25.15 -7.61 22.28
N ALA A 2 -24.38 -8.61 21.85
CA ALA A 2 -22.93 -8.60 22.03
C ALA A 2 -22.30 -7.54 21.13
N LYS A 3 -21.71 -6.49 21.71
CA LYS A 3 -20.91 -5.50 20.99
C LYS A 3 -19.75 -6.23 20.29
N PHE A 4 -19.80 -6.30 18.96
CA PHE A 4 -18.70 -6.80 18.15
C PHE A 4 -17.46 -5.96 18.47
N LYS A 5 -16.41 -6.54 19.10
CA LYS A 5 -15.09 -5.92 19.13
C LYS A 5 -14.52 -5.98 17.71
N HIS A 6 -14.88 -4.99 16.91
CA HIS A 6 -14.28 -4.73 15.61
C HIS A 6 -12.77 -4.60 15.80
N THR A 7 -12.01 -5.29 14.98
CA THR A 7 -10.57 -5.15 15.06
C THR A 7 -10.17 -3.87 14.35
N SER A 8 -9.59 -2.94 15.11
CA SER A 8 -9.17 -1.66 14.59
C SER A 8 -8.09 -1.83 13.52
N TRP A 9 -8.04 -0.88 12.59
CA TRP A 9 -7.01 -0.80 11.56
C TRP A 9 -5.59 -0.79 12.15
N GLU A 10 -5.40 -0.19 13.32
CA GLU A 10 -4.13 -0.21 14.07
C GLU A 10 -3.61 -1.63 14.36
N VAL A 11 -4.50 -2.54 14.76
CA VAL A 11 -4.11 -3.93 15.05
C VAL A 11 -3.65 -4.65 13.79
N MET A 12 -4.28 -4.39 12.63
CA MET A 12 -3.81 -4.96 11.35
C MET A 12 -2.41 -4.47 11.02
N ILE A 13 -2.16 -3.17 11.14
CA ILE A 13 -0.85 -2.59 10.85
C ILE A 13 0.23 -3.15 11.78
N ASN A 14 -0.10 -3.34 13.06
CA ASN A 14 0.83 -3.94 14.01
C ASN A 14 1.12 -5.41 13.67
N GLU A 15 0.12 -6.21 13.30
CA GLU A 15 0.33 -7.60 12.87
C GLU A 15 1.20 -7.69 11.59
N GLU A 16 0.92 -6.86 10.58
CA GLU A 16 1.72 -6.79 9.34
C GLU A 16 3.17 -6.40 9.63
N ARG A 17 3.37 -5.43 10.54
CA ARG A 17 4.69 -4.98 10.94
C ARG A 17 5.44 -6.05 11.73
N ASN A 18 4.77 -6.74 12.64
CA ASN A 18 5.35 -7.84 13.39
C ASN A 18 5.78 -8.99 12.47
N LEU A 19 4.96 -9.36 11.49
CA LEU A 19 5.35 -10.36 10.49
C LEU A 19 6.60 -9.91 9.72
N ALA A 20 6.65 -8.64 9.31
CA ALA A 20 7.80 -8.08 8.61
C ALA A 20 9.08 -8.16 9.46
N VAL A 21 9.00 -7.82 10.75
CA VAL A 21 10.11 -7.95 11.71
C VAL A 21 10.53 -9.42 11.85
N ASN A 22 9.58 -10.35 11.94
CA ASN A 22 9.88 -11.78 12.05
C ASN A 22 10.57 -12.34 10.81
N LYS A 23 10.23 -11.87 9.60
CA LYS A 23 11.00 -12.20 8.38
C LYS A 23 12.46 -11.78 8.47
N TRP A 24 12.71 -10.57 8.97
CA TRP A 24 14.07 -10.09 9.20
C TRP A 24 14.79 -10.86 10.30
N LEU A 25 14.10 -11.22 11.38
CA LEU A 25 14.65 -12.11 12.40
C LEU A 25 15.07 -13.44 11.79
N SER A 26 14.21 -14.10 11.00
CA SER A 26 14.56 -15.34 10.30
C SER A 26 15.77 -15.18 9.39
N LEU A 27 15.88 -14.08 8.64
CA LEU A 27 17.06 -13.79 7.81
C LEU A 27 18.33 -13.64 8.65
N VAL A 28 18.27 -12.88 9.75
CA VAL A 28 19.39 -12.68 10.67
C VAL A 28 19.82 -14.00 11.31
N MET A 29 18.86 -14.85 11.66
CA MET A 29 19.12 -16.14 12.31
C MET A 29 19.76 -17.19 11.39
N VAL A 30 19.82 -16.97 10.06
CA VAL A 30 20.55 -17.85 9.14
C VAL A 30 22.04 -17.88 9.48
N GLU A 31 22.64 -16.72 9.77
CA GLU A 31 24.03 -16.61 10.19
C GLU A 31 24.22 -15.33 11.03
N PRO A 32 23.88 -15.35 12.33
CA PRO A 32 23.75 -14.15 13.14
C PRO A 32 25.02 -13.29 13.20
N LEU A 33 26.19 -13.93 13.20
CA LEU A 33 27.46 -13.22 13.37
C LEU A 33 27.83 -12.35 12.17
N THR A 34 27.17 -12.52 11.01
CA THR A 34 27.36 -11.69 9.81
C THR A 34 26.51 -10.42 9.81
N PHE A 35 25.62 -10.25 10.80
CA PHE A 35 24.77 -9.08 10.95
C PHE A 35 25.21 -8.22 12.14
N GLY A 36 25.49 -6.94 11.87
CA GLY A 36 25.87 -5.97 12.90
C GLY A 36 24.86 -5.86 14.04
N VAL A 37 23.55 -5.89 13.75
CA VAL A 37 22.50 -5.82 14.80
C VAL A 37 22.59 -6.99 15.79
N ALA A 38 22.84 -8.21 15.29
CA ALA A 38 22.95 -9.39 16.13
C ALA A 38 24.25 -9.41 16.92
N ARG A 39 25.38 -9.02 16.30
CA ARG A 39 26.66 -8.86 17.03
C ARG A 39 26.53 -7.87 18.19
N ASN A 40 25.94 -6.71 17.94
CA ASN A 40 25.73 -5.69 18.97
C ASN A 40 24.81 -6.20 20.10
N PHE A 41 23.72 -6.89 19.75
CA PHE A 41 22.81 -7.50 20.72
C PHE A 41 23.53 -8.54 21.61
N TYR A 42 24.25 -9.49 21.02
CA TYR A 42 24.94 -10.53 21.80
C TYR A 42 26.07 -9.97 22.65
N ALA A 43 26.83 -8.99 22.15
CA ALA A 43 27.86 -8.29 22.93
C ALA A 43 27.25 -7.54 24.13
N GLY A 44 26.13 -6.84 23.92
CA GLY A 44 25.40 -6.15 24.98
C GLY A 44 24.79 -7.11 26.01
N LYS A 45 24.29 -8.26 25.57
CA LYS A 45 23.74 -9.32 26.44
C LYS A 45 24.83 -9.97 27.29
N ALA A 46 25.99 -10.27 26.69
CA ALA A 46 27.15 -10.80 27.41
C ALA A 46 27.68 -9.82 28.48
N SER A 47 27.55 -8.52 28.23
CA SER A 47 27.96 -7.46 29.16
C SER A 47 26.91 -7.13 30.23
N GLY A 48 25.73 -7.77 30.21
CA GLY A 48 24.62 -7.47 31.13
C GLY A 48 23.93 -6.12 30.88
N ILE A 49 24.24 -5.43 29.79
CA ILE A 49 23.74 -4.07 29.48
C ILE A 49 22.41 -4.16 28.70
N SER A 50 22.27 -5.16 27.83
CA SER A 50 21.09 -5.27 26.96
C SER A 50 19.97 -6.04 27.65
N SER A 51 18.87 -5.36 27.93
CA SER A 51 17.57 -5.98 28.25
C SER A 51 16.74 -6.18 26.97
N GLY A 52 16.00 -7.28 26.86
CA GLY A 52 15.08 -7.54 25.73
C GLY A 52 15.53 -8.66 24.79
N SER A 53 14.85 -8.77 23.65
CA SER A 53 15.07 -9.81 22.64
C SER A 53 15.78 -9.25 21.40
N LEU A 54 16.39 -10.13 20.60
CA LEU A 54 16.96 -9.76 19.29
C LEU A 54 15.89 -9.19 18.36
N ALA A 55 14.63 -9.65 18.48
CA ALA A 55 13.51 -9.13 17.71
C ALA A 55 13.24 -7.64 18.03
N ASP A 56 13.44 -7.23 19.29
CA ASP A 56 13.30 -5.82 19.71
C ASP A 56 14.39 -4.97 19.07
N SER A 57 15.66 -5.42 19.12
CA SER A 57 16.78 -4.72 18.45
C SER A 57 16.57 -4.58 16.94
N ILE A 58 16.05 -5.63 16.28
CA ILE A 58 15.71 -5.57 14.85
C ILE A 58 14.54 -4.61 14.61
N SER A 59 13.51 -4.63 15.47
CA SER A 59 12.37 -3.70 15.39
C SER A 59 12.83 -2.24 15.47
N ASP A 60 13.79 -1.94 16.35
CA ASP A 60 14.35 -0.60 16.53
C ASP A 60 15.13 -0.13 15.29
N CYS A 61 15.98 -0.99 14.71
CA CYS A 61 16.65 -0.71 13.43
C CYS A 61 15.64 -0.38 12.31
N LEU A 62 14.47 -1.01 12.33
CA LEU A 62 13.42 -0.87 11.33
C LEU A 62 12.41 0.25 11.65
N ALA A 63 12.47 0.88 12.82
CA ALA A 63 11.46 1.82 13.34
C ALA A 63 11.14 2.95 12.34
N ALA A 64 12.17 3.56 11.76
CA ALA A 64 12.03 4.65 10.81
C ALA A 64 11.55 4.21 9.40
N LYS A 65 11.42 2.90 9.12
CA LYS A 65 11.08 2.38 7.79
C LYS A 65 9.60 2.00 7.69
N ALA A 66 9.00 2.23 6.52
CA ALA A 66 7.61 1.85 6.26
C ALA A 66 7.46 0.33 6.23
N THR A 67 6.35 -0.20 6.77
CA THR A 67 6.10 -1.65 6.85
C THR A 67 6.12 -2.32 5.47
N SER A 68 5.59 -1.66 4.44
CA SER A 68 5.65 -2.14 3.05
C SER A 68 7.09 -2.28 2.55
N THR A 69 7.94 -1.29 2.82
CA THR A 69 9.38 -1.35 2.48
C THR A 69 10.06 -2.50 3.22
N ILE A 70 9.84 -2.63 4.52
CA ILE A 70 10.45 -3.70 5.34
C ILE A 70 10.11 -5.08 4.75
N ASN A 71 8.83 -5.32 4.44
CA ASN A 71 8.36 -6.56 3.82
C ASN A 71 8.97 -6.78 2.43
N ALA A 72 8.93 -5.77 1.55
CA ALA A 72 9.45 -5.90 0.19
C ALA A 72 10.95 -6.24 0.17
N ARG A 73 11.74 -5.61 1.04
CA ARG A 73 13.18 -5.89 1.17
C ARG A 73 13.45 -7.28 1.76
N ALA A 74 12.69 -7.69 2.77
CA ALA A 74 12.80 -9.04 3.34
C ALA A 74 12.47 -10.12 2.31
N ASN A 75 11.36 -9.97 1.58
CA ASN A 75 10.92 -10.97 0.59
C ASN A 75 11.97 -11.16 -0.53
N CYS A 76 12.58 -10.07 -1.02
CA CYS A 76 13.64 -10.18 -2.02
C CYS A 76 14.84 -11.00 -1.51
N LEU A 77 15.26 -10.75 -0.27
CA LEU A 77 16.35 -11.52 0.35
C LEU A 77 15.94 -12.97 0.61
N LEU A 78 14.71 -13.23 1.09
CA LEU A 78 14.23 -14.59 1.32
C LEU A 78 14.24 -15.44 0.04
N ARG A 79 13.88 -14.87 -1.12
CA ARG A 79 13.99 -15.57 -2.41
C ARG A 79 15.43 -15.92 -2.75
N PHE A 80 16.38 -15.02 -2.48
CA PHE A 80 17.80 -15.30 -2.66
C PHE A 80 18.29 -16.37 -1.67
N VAL A 81 17.92 -16.28 -0.39
CA VAL A 81 18.30 -17.23 0.66
C VAL A 81 17.79 -18.64 0.34
N SER A 82 16.53 -18.77 -0.08
CA SER A 82 15.94 -20.06 -0.50
C SER A 82 16.74 -20.69 -1.62
N TRP A 83 17.10 -19.92 -2.65
CA TRP A 83 18.00 -20.39 -3.71
C TRP A 83 19.40 -20.75 -3.19
N ALA A 84 20.00 -19.90 -2.36
CA ALA A 84 21.37 -20.05 -1.89
C ALA A 84 21.54 -21.30 -1.01
N LYS A 85 20.56 -21.63 -0.18
CA LYS A 85 20.59 -22.87 0.64
C LYS A 85 20.74 -24.14 -0.19
N GLY A 86 20.21 -24.17 -1.41
CA GLY A 86 20.31 -25.31 -2.31
C GLY A 86 21.55 -25.31 -3.21
N ASN A 87 22.25 -24.17 -3.33
CA ASN A 87 23.30 -23.96 -4.34
C ASN A 87 24.66 -23.55 -3.76
N MET A 88 24.70 -23.14 -2.49
CA MET A 88 25.88 -22.60 -1.84
C MET A 88 26.12 -23.30 -0.49
N PRO A 89 27.38 -23.47 -0.07
CA PRO A 89 27.70 -24.03 1.24
C PRO A 89 27.29 -23.10 2.39
N PHE A 90 27.34 -21.79 2.15
CA PHE A 90 26.93 -20.75 3.10
C PHE A 90 26.17 -19.65 2.37
N VAL A 91 25.14 -19.11 3.02
CA VAL A 91 24.28 -18.04 2.46
C VAL A 91 24.86 -16.66 2.76
N PHE A 92 25.33 -16.46 3.99
CA PHE A 92 25.95 -15.24 4.47
C PHE A 92 27.37 -15.53 5.00
N PRO A 93 28.30 -14.56 4.97
CA PRO A 93 28.15 -13.20 4.44
C PRO A 93 27.91 -13.21 2.92
N LEU A 94 27.33 -12.14 2.39
CA LEU A 94 27.06 -12.08 0.95
C LEU A 94 28.38 -12.08 0.16
N THR A 95 28.42 -12.87 -0.89
CA THR A 95 29.52 -12.82 -1.86
C THR A 95 29.00 -12.33 -3.20
N GLU A 96 29.85 -11.58 -3.89
CA GLU A 96 29.57 -11.09 -5.24
C GLU A 96 29.27 -12.27 -6.20
N HIS A 97 30.04 -13.36 -6.09
CA HIS A 97 29.88 -14.53 -6.92
C HIS A 97 28.52 -15.22 -6.72
N ALA A 98 28.07 -15.38 -5.47
CA ALA A 98 26.77 -15.99 -5.18
C ALA A 98 25.61 -15.16 -5.76
N VAL A 99 25.66 -13.83 -5.59
CA VAL A 99 24.62 -12.94 -6.15
C VAL A 99 24.65 -12.94 -7.67
N TYR A 100 25.83 -12.94 -8.29
CA TYR A 100 25.95 -13.02 -9.74
C TYR A 100 25.43 -14.37 -10.28
N ALA A 101 25.76 -15.49 -9.62
CA ALA A 101 25.26 -16.81 -9.98
C ALA A 101 23.72 -16.90 -9.87
N TYR A 102 23.14 -16.33 -8.81
CA TYR A 102 21.68 -16.20 -8.69
C TYR A 102 21.09 -15.41 -9.87
N PHE A 103 21.73 -14.32 -10.28
CA PHE A 103 21.25 -13.51 -11.40
C PHE A 103 21.32 -14.29 -12.71
N GLU A 104 22.42 -14.98 -12.97
CA GLU A 104 22.61 -15.79 -14.17
C GLU A 104 21.59 -16.92 -14.28
N GLU A 105 21.25 -17.58 -13.18
CA GLU A 105 20.21 -18.62 -13.17
C GLU A 105 18.81 -18.03 -13.37
N LYS A 106 18.49 -16.93 -12.68
CA LYS A 106 17.13 -16.37 -12.67
C LYS A 106 16.83 -15.42 -13.82
N LYS A 107 17.82 -15.00 -14.62
CA LYS A 107 17.64 -13.99 -15.70
C LYS A 107 16.54 -14.30 -16.72
N SER A 108 16.19 -15.57 -16.93
CA SER A 108 15.16 -16.00 -17.88
C SER A 108 13.80 -16.27 -17.24
N THR A 109 13.72 -16.38 -15.91
CA THR A 109 12.51 -16.80 -15.19
C THR A 109 11.96 -15.74 -14.24
N ALA A 110 12.83 -14.87 -13.70
CA ALA A 110 12.42 -13.79 -12.81
C ALA A 110 12.00 -12.54 -13.58
N ALA A 111 11.11 -11.76 -12.97
CA ALA A 111 10.64 -10.49 -13.51
C ALA A 111 11.80 -9.49 -13.67
N ALA A 112 11.76 -8.64 -14.68
CA ALA A 112 12.86 -7.76 -15.08
C ALA A 112 13.30 -6.81 -13.96
N THR A 113 12.38 -6.45 -13.05
CA THR A 113 12.65 -5.57 -11.91
C THR A 113 13.23 -6.27 -10.68
N SER A 114 13.18 -7.60 -10.63
CA SER A 114 13.55 -8.40 -9.45
C SER A 114 15.01 -8.19 -9.03
N PHE A 115 15.92 -8.05 -10.00
CA PHE A 115 17.35 -7.91 -9.77
C PHE A 115 17.72 -6.56 -9.13
N ARG A 116 17.16 -5.47 -9.65
CA ARG A 116 17.30 -4.14 -9.02
C ARG A 116 16.67 -4.11 -7.62
N SER A 117 15.52 -4.77 -7.46
CA SER A 117 14.86 -4.89 -6.15
C SER A 117 15.72 -5.64 -5.13
N LEU A 118 16.40 -6.72 -5.54
CA LEU A 118 17.36 -7.43 -4.70
C LEU A 118 18.56 -6.55 -4.35
N LEU A 119 19.15 -5.82 -5.30
CA LEU A 119 20.26 -4.89 -4.99
C LEU A 119 19.87 -3.81 -3.99
N SER A 120 18.68 -3.24 -4.12
CA SER A 120 18.16 -2.31 -3.12
C SER A 120 17.91 -2.98 -1.75
N SER A 121 17.66 -4.29 -1.73
CA SER A 121 17.46 -5.06 -0.49
C SER A 121 18.78 -5.42 0.18
N VAL A 122 19.82 -5.69 -0.61
CA VAL A 122 21.22 -5.83 -0.15
C VAL A 122 21.70 -4.52 0.49
N ALA A 123 21.53 -3.39 -0.20
CA ALA A 123 21.89 -2.08 0.35
C ALA A 123 21.10 -1.75 1.63
N PHE A 124 19.80 -2.08 1.65
CA PHE A 124 18.99 -1.94 2.86
C PHE A 124 19.52 -2.81 4.01
N ALA A 125 19.84 -4.08 3.76
CA ALA A 125 20.35 -4.98 4.79
C ALA A 125 21.69 -4.49 5.36
N GLN A 126 22.58 -4.00 4.51
CA GLN A 126 23.85 -3.40 4.92
C GLN A 126 23.63 -2.22 5.88
N HIS A 127 22.86 -1.23 5.45
CA HIS A 127 22.77 0.04 6.19
C HIS A 127 21.81 0.00 7.38
N VAL A 128 20.86 -0.94 7.40
CA VAL A 128 19.82 -1.00 8.44
C VAL A 128 20.13 -2.05 9.50
N VAL A 129 20.58 -3.24 9.10
CA VAL A 129 20.85 -4.35 10.04
C VAL A 129 22.31 -4.81 10.04
N GLY A 130 23.17 -4.18 9.23
CA GLY A 130 24.62 -4.40 9.25
C GLY A 130 25.06 -5.71 8.59
N LEU A 131 24.39 -6.16 7.53
CA LEU A 131 24.79 -7.38 6.80
C LEU A 131 26.15 -7.21 6.11
N GLU A 132 27.06 -8.15 6.35
CA GLU A 132 28.38 -8.20 5.73
C GLU A 132 28.39 -8.65 4.27
N GLY A 133 29.41 -8.20 3.53
CA GLY A 133 29.65 -8.59 2.14
C GLY A 133 28.86 -7.80 1.08
N CYS A 134 27.93 -6.96 1.51
CA CYS A 134 27.08 -6.15 0.64
C CYS A 134 27.87 -5.18 -0.28
N ASP A 135 28.93 -4.55 0.22
CA ASP A 135 29.75 -3.61 -0.57
C ASP A 135 30.34 -4.26 -1.83
N LYS A 136 30.80 -5.50 -1.72
CA LYS A 136 31.38 -6.26 -2.83
C LYS A 136 30.32 -6.55 -3.91
N VAL A 137 29.07 -6.76 -3.51
CA VAL A 137 27.94 -6.94 -4.43
C VAL A 137 27.59 -5.63 -5.11
N TYR A 138 27.46 -4.54 -4.34
CA TYR A 138 26.98 -3.25 -4.84
C TYR A 138 27.99 -2.55 -5.75
N THR A 139 29.28 -2.75 -5.53
CA THR A 139 30.37 -2.19 -6.35
C THR A 139 30.69 -3.03 -7.59
N SER A 140 30.13 -4.23 -7.71
CA SER A 140 30.38 -5.11 -8.86
C SER A 140 29.75 -4.56 -10.15
N GLY A 141 30.62 -4.26 -11.13
CA GLY A 141 30.20 -3.83 -12.46
C GLY A 141 29.33 -4.87 -13.17
N ARG A 142 29.61 -6.16 -13.02
CA ARG A 142 28.84 -7.24 -13.69
C ARG A 142 27.47 -7.46 -13.05
N VAL A 143 27.36 -7.40 -11.73
CA VAL A 143 26.07 -7.54 -11.02
C VAL A 143 25.15 -6.36 -11.36
N ARG A 144 25.67 -5.13 -11.26
CA ARG A 144 24.91 -3.92 -11.63
C ARG A 144 24.57 -3.87 -13.11
N GLY A 145 25.53 -4.26 -13.96
CA GLY A 145 25.38 -4.30 -15.42
C GLY A 145 24.28 -5.27 -15.84
N LEU A 146 24.29 -6.48 -15.28
CA LEU A 146 23.25 -7.49 -15.56
C LEU A 146 21.87 -7.04 -15.05
N ALA A 147 21.78 -6.52 -13.82
CA ALA A 147 20.51 -5.97 -13.32
C ALA A 147 19.96 -4.85 -14.20
N SER A 148 20.84 -3.96 -14.71
CA SER A 148 20.43 -2.86 -15.58
C SER A 148 20.03 -3.36 -16.96
N LYS A 149 20.78 -4.31 -17.53
CA LYS A 149 20.45 -4.97 -18.81
C LYS A 149 19.08 -5.64 -18.77
N LEU A 150 18.77 -6.36 -17.69
CA LEU A 150 17.48 -7.02 -17.51
C LEU A 150 16.38 -6.01 -17.27
N PHE A 151 16.63 -4.96 -16.49
CA PHE A 151 15.66 -3.88 -16.27
C PHE A 151 15.28 -3.15 -17.57
N MET A 152 16.19 -3.00 -18.53
CA MET A 152 15.87 -2.44 -19.86
C MET A 152 14.88 -3.29 -20.66
N GLN A 153 14.68 -4.56 -20.29
CA GLN A 153 13.66 -5.43 -20.90
C GLN A 153 12.27 -5.22 -20.29
N LYS A 154 12.16 -4.44 -19.21
CA LYS A 154 10.87 -4.10 -18.59
C LYS A 154 9.98 -3.44 -19.63
N ARG A 155 8.70 -3.85 -19.66
CA ARG A 155 7.68 -3.19 -20.47
C ARG A 155 7.63 -1.68 -20.13
N LYS A 156 7.45 -0.86 -21.16
CA LYS A 156 7.23 0.58 -20.99
C LYS A 156 6.03 0.82 -20.08
N LEU A 157 6.20 1.71 -19.12
CA LEU A 157 5.18 2.07 -18.13
C LEU A 157 4.01 2.79 -18.79
N LYS A 158 2.82 2.20 -18.71
CA LYS A 158 1.55 2.80 -19.10
C LYS A 158 0.93 3.51 -17.91
N GLN A 159 0.84 4.83 -18.01
CA GLN A 159 0.22 5.66 -16.99
C GLN A 159 -1.29 5.44 -16.95
N ARG A 160 -1.87 5.48 -15.74
CA ARG A 160 -3.33 5.40 -15.54
C ARG A 160 -4.01 6.61 -16.17
N ASN A 161 -5.12 6.39 -16.87
CA ASN A 161 -5.87 7.47 -17.50
C ASN A 161 -6.45 8.42 -16.44
N PRO A 162 -6.42 9.76 -16.60
CA PRO A 162 -7.20 10.65 -15.75
C PRO A 162 -8.70 10.46 -16.03
N LEU A 163 -9.58 10.79 -15.08
CA LEU A 163 -11.01 10.78 -15.36
C LEU A 163 -11.36 11.89 -16.37
N ARG A 164 -12.34 11.59 -17.24
CA ARG A 164 -12.96 12.60 -18.11
C ARG A 164 -13.88 13.48 -17.29
N VAL A 165 -14.24 14.65 -17.83
CA VAL A 165 -15.21 15.55 -17.19
C VAL A 165 -16.55 14.84 -16.96
N SER A 166 -17.02 14.08 -17.94
CA SER A 166 -18.23 13.25 -17.83
C SER A 166 -18.17 12.24 -16.68
N ASP A 167 -17.00 11.65 -16.44
CA ASP A 167 -16.80 10.65 -15.40
C ASP A 167 -16.88 11.31 -14.01
N VAL A 168 -16.29 12.50 -13.85
CA VAL A 168 -16.37 13.29 -12.62
C VAL A 168 -17.80 13.74 -12.35
N ILE A 169 -18.50 14.26 -13.37
CA ILE A 169 -19.92 14.65 -13.28
C ILE A 169 -20.79 13.46 -12.87
N LEU A 170 -20.53 12.26 -13.42
CA LEU A 170 -21.28 11.07 -13.02
C LEU A 170 -21.06 10.72 -11.54
N LEU A 171 -19.82 10.75 -11.05
CA LEU A 171 -19.54 10.54 -9.62
C LEU A 171 -20.24 11.59 -8.75
N GLU A 172 -20.22 12.86 -9.17
CA GLU A 172 -20.93 13.95 -8.49
C GLU A 172 -22.43 13.70 -8.41
N ARG A 173 -23.05 13.34 -9.53
CA ARG A 173 -24.49 13.01 -9.60
C ARG A 173 -24.84 11.82 -8.70
N ILE A 174 -24.02 10.77 -8.70
CA ILE A 174 -24.18 9.63 -7.79
C ILE A 174 -24.13 10.12 -6.33
N CYS A 175 -23.10 10.87 -5.96
CA CYS A 175 -22.94 11.41 -4.61
C CYS A 175 -24.12 12.30 -4.18
N CYS A 176 -24.56 13.20 -5.07
CA CYS A 176 -25.65 14.17 -4.90
C CYS A 176 -27.07 13.55 -4.98
N LYS A 177 -27.23 12.21 -4.91
CA LYS A 177 -28.53 11.50 -5.01
C LYS A 177 -29.29 11.77 -6.33
N LEU A 178 -28.59 12.18 -7.39
CA LEU A 178 -29.18 12.45 -8.71
C LEU A 178 -29.20 11.20 -9.61
N GLU A 179 -28.55 10.11 -9.17
CA GLU A 179 -28.63 8.78 -9.77
C GLU A 179 -29.15 7.78 -8.73
N ASN A 180 -29.97 6.81 -9.17
CA ASN A 180 -30.51 5.78 -8.28
C ASN A 180 -29.43 4.75 -7.92
N ARG A 181 -28.66 5.04 -6.87
CA ARG A 181 -27.56 4.21 -6.36
C ARG A 181 -27.66 3.98 -4.86
N SER A 182 -27.01 2.91 -4.40
CA SER A 182 -27.01 2.54 -2.98
C SER A 182 -26.31 3.60 -2.11
N LEU A 183 -26.59 3.60 -0.80
CA LEU A 183 -25.88 4.45 0.15
C LEU A 183 -24.36 4.20 0.12
N GLN A 184 -23.94 2.95 -0.03
CA GLN A 184 -22.55 2.55 -0.14
C GLN A 184 -21.88 3.14 -1.39
N ASP A 185 -22.56 3.11 -2.54
CA ASP A 185 -22.07 3.71 -3.78
C ASP A 185 -21.96 5.24 -3.67
N ARG A 186 -22.92 5.89 -3.01
CA ARG A 186 -22.88 7.33 -2.74
C ARG A 186 -21.65 7.71 -1.90
N ILE A 187 -21.37 6.94 -0.84
CA ILE A 187 -20.20 7.15 0.03
C ILE A 187 -18.90 6.89 -0.72
N ALA A 188 -18.83 5.82 -1.52
CA ALA A 188 -17.67 5.52 -2.34
C ALA A 188 -17.41 6.60 -3.40
N ALA A 189 -18.47 7.06 -4.09
CA ALA A 189 -18.38 8.15 -5.06
C ALA A 189 -17.86 9.44 -4.41
N GLY A 190 -18.42 9.83 -3.26
CA GLY A 190 -17.94 11.02 -2.52
C GLY A 190 -16.50 10.88 -2.03
N PHE A 191 -16.06 9.69 -1.62
CA PHE A 191 -14.65 9.45 -1.30
C PHE A 191 -13.74 9.58 -2.54
N PHE A 192 -14.16 9.08 -3.70
CA PHE A 192 -13.39 9.24 -4.94
C PHE A 192 -13.34 10.70 -5.39
N LEU A 193 -14.43 11.44 -5.25
CA LEU A 193 -14.48 12.89 -5.47
C LEU A 193 -13.55 13.63 -4.51
N PHE A 194 -13.54 13.26 -3.23
CA PHE A 194 -12.59 13.81 -2.27
C PHE A 194 -11.14 13.60 -2.72
N LEU A 195 -10.78 12.41 -3.20
CA LEU A 195 -9.42 12.16 -3.72
C LEU A 195 -9.09 13.02 -4.96
N ILE A 196 -10.06 13.22 -5.86
CA ILE A 196 -9.91 14.08 -7.04
C ILE A 196 -9.72 15.53 -6.61
N TYR A 197 -10.68 16.06 -5.84
CA TYR A 197 -10.72 17.45 -5.45
C TYR A 197 -9.66 17.83 -4.44
N ALA A 198 -9.17 16.91 -3.61
CA ALA A 198 -8.00 17.10 -2.76
C ALA A 198 -6.68 16.78 -3.46
N ARG A 199 -6.69 16.24 -4.70
CA ARG A 199 -5.50 15.69 -5.39
C ARG A 199 -4.73 14.70 -4.52
N ALA A 200 -5.44 13.97 -3.67
CA ALA A 200 -4.85 13.08 -2.68
C ALA A 200 -4.51 11.72 -3.30
N ARG A 201 -3.42 11.09 -2.84
CA ARG A 201 -3.22 9.66 -3.13
C ARG A 201 -4.28 8.85 -2.40
N TYR A 202 -4.59 7.67 -2.91
CA TYR A 202 -5.55 6.78 -2.28
C TYR A 202 -5.15 6.40 -0.86
N SER A 203 -3.86 6.08 -0.64
CA SER A 203 -3.34 5.81 0.70
C SER A 203 -3.47 7.03 1.62
N ASP A 204 -3.13 8.22 1.13
CA ASP A 204 -3.19 9.45 1.92
C ASP A 204 -4.65 9.74 2.32
N GLY A 205 -5.61 9.59 1.40
CA GLY A 205 -7.04 9.75 1.70
C GLY A 205 -7.59 8.70 2.66
N GLN A 206 -7.09 7.46 2.65
CA GLN A 206 -7.45 6.47 3.68
C GLN A 206 -6.90 6.84 5.06
N ASN A 207 -5.85 7.67 5.16
CA ASN A 207 -5.17 8.07 6.39
C ASN A 207 -5.53 9.49 6.88
N VAL A 208 -6.68 10.02 6.45
CA VAL A 208 -7.22 11.29 6.95
C VAL A 208 -7.53 11.15 8.44
N ALA A 209 -6.86 11.94 9.27
CA ALA A 209 -7.01 11.92 10.72
C ALA A 209 -8.09 12.88 11.22
N SER A 210 -8.31 13.98 10.52
CA SER A 210 -9.38 14.95 10.77
C SER A 210 -9.81 15.61 9.47
N LEU A 211 -11.08 16.03 9.44
CA LEU A 211 -11.70 16.78 8.36
C LEU A 211 -12.43 17.98 8.98
N THR A 212 -12.23 19.16 8.41
CA THR A 212 -12.85 20.43 8.79
C THR A 212 -13.62 20.97 7.60
N ASP A 213 -14.90 21.25 7.81
CA ASP A 213 -15.75 21.86 6.80
C ASP A 213 -15.61 23.38 6.85
N SER A 214 -15.10 23.97 5.76
CA SER A 214 -14.97 25.42 5.57
C SER A 214 -15.90 25.89 4.42
N PRO A 215 -16.16 27.19 4.26
CA PRO A 215 -17.12 27.68 3.26
C PRO A 215 -16.86 27.20 1.82
N LEU A 216 -15.59 27.08 1.42
CA LEU A 216 -15.22 26.72 0.04
C LEU A 216 -14.52 25.35 -0.07
N TYR A 217 -13.99 24.83 1.03
CA TYR A 217 -13.14 23.64 1.04
C TYR A 217 -13.49 22.67 2.17
N LEU A 218 -13.33 21.38 1.91
CA LEU A 218 -13.11 20.39 2.95
C LEU A 218 -11.60 20.30 3.22
N GLU A 219 -11.18 20.83 4.35
CA GLU A 219 -9.78 20.81 4.79
C GLU A 219 -9.51 19.57 5.61
N CYS A 220 -8.36 18.93 5.44
CA CYS A 220 -8.03 17.72 6.17
C CYS A 220 -6.56 17.65 6.58
N SER A 221 -6.32 16.87 7.63
CA SER A 221 -4.98 16.53 8.10
C SER A 221 -4.71 15.04 7.89
N VAL A 222 -3.71 14.69 7.10
CA VAL A 222 -3.32 13.29 6.85
C VAL A 222 -2.22 12.88 7.82
N GLY A 223 -2.47 11.85 8.63
CA GLY A 223 -1.56 11.44 9.72
C GLY A 223 -0.40 10.55 9.27
N ARG A 224 -0.67 9.56 8.40
CA ARG A 224 0.36 8.71 7.81
C ARG A 224 0.42 9.00 6.32
N SER A 225 1.29 9.92 5.93
CA SER A 225 1.51 10.21 4.50
C SER A 225 2.65 9.37 3.93
N LYS A 226 2.49 8.89 2.69
CA LYS A 226 3.56 8.15 1.98
C LYS A 226 4.79 9.03 1.73
N THR A 227 4.58 10.35 1.64
CA THR A 227 5.62 11.37 1.38
C THR A 227 6.39 11.83 2.62
N SER A 228 6.08 11.29 3.80
CA SER A 228 6.82 11.59 5.04
C SER A 228 8.12 10.78 5.10
N PHE A 229 9.11 11.20 4.30
CA PHE A 229 10.40 10.50 4.19
C PHE A 229 11.36 10.77 5.36
N THR A 230 11.19 11.87 6.10
CA THR A 230 12.00 12.19 7.29
C THR A 230 11.24 11.87 8.58
N LEU A 231 11.97 11.57 9.66
CA LEU A 231 11.38 11.35 10.99
C LEU A 231 10.49 12.52 11.43
N GLU A 232 10.97 13.74 11.22
CA GLU A 232 10.23 14.98 11.50
C GLU A 232 8.93 15.12 10.68
N ARG A 233 8.92 14.66 9.43
CA ARG A 233 7.69 14.65 8.62
C ARG A 233 6.72 13.55 9.01
N LYS A 234 7.18 12.49 9.69
CA LYS A 234 6.31 11.43 10.22
C LYS A 234 5.63 11.83 11.52
N THR A 235 6.14 12.86 12.20
CA THR A 235 5.53 13.45 13.40
C THR A 235 4.59 14.61 13.07
N ARG A 236 4.39 14.95 11.79
CA ARG A 236 3.55 16.07 11.35
C ARG A 236 2.40 15.59 10.45
N TYR A 237 1.29 16.29 10.52
CA TYR A 237 0.18 16.08 9.58
C TYR A 237 0.49 16.76 8.24
N LEU A 238 0.08 16.12 7.14
CA LEU A 238 0.08 16.75 5.82
C LEU A 238 -1.29 17.44 5.62
N PRO A 239 -1.34 18.78 5.55
CA PRO A 239 -2.58 19.49 5.27
C PRO A 239 -2.99 19.30 3.80
N MET A 240 -4.28 19.08 3.57
CA MET A 240 -4.89 18.98 2.24
C MET A 240 -6.22 19.72 2.23
N ALA A 241 -6.66 20.15 1.04
CA ALA A 241 -7.94 20.86 0.89
C ALA A 241 -8.67 20.40 -0.38
N ALA A 242 -9.91 19.94 -0.26
CA ALA A 242 -10.77 19.57 -1.37
C ALA A 242 -11.78 20.67 -1.65
N ARG A 243 -11.91 21.15 -2.89
CA ARG A 243 -12.93 22.13 -3.25
C ARG A 243 -14.33 21.51 -3.10
N LYS A 244 -15.25 22.21 -2.41
CA LYS A 244 -16.63 21.74 -2.16
C LYS A 244 -17.52 21.81 -3.40
N LEU A 245 -17.36 22.89 -4.18
CA LEU A 245 -18.07 23.04 -5.45
C LEU A 245 -17.34 22.23 -6.53
N GLY A 246 -18.02 21.20 -7.02
CA GLY A 246 -17.54 20.36 -8.11
C GLY A 246 -17.71 21.02 -9.47
N VAL A 247 -17.62 20.20 -10.53
CA VAL A 247 -17.88 20.66 -11.90
C VAL A 247 -19.37 20.94 -12.11
N SER A 248 -20.25 20.14 -11.48
CA SER A 248 -21.71 20.19 -11.69
C SER A 248 -22.55 20.33 -10.42
N CYS A 249 -22.10 19.82 -9.26
CA CYS A 249 -22.83 19.98 -7.99
C CYS A 249 -21.91 20.21 -6.78
N ALA A 250 -22.52 20.69 -5.68
CA ALA A 250 -21.91 20.76 -4.35
C ALA A 250 -21.87 19.36 -3.71
N TRP A 251 -20.96 18.52 -4.19
CA TRP A 251 -20.84 17.10 -3.79
C TRP A 251 -20.47 16.89 -2.32
N ALA A 252 -19.72 17.83 -1.74
CA ALA A 252 -19.14 17.70 -0.41
C ALA A 252 -20.19 17.55 0.69
N ASP A 253 -21.21 18.40 0.69
CA ASP A 253 -22.27 18.37 1.72
C ASP A 253 -23.09 17.08 1.60
N ALA A 254 -23.46 16.69 0.38
CA ALA A 254 -24.15 15.42 0.12
C ALA A 254 -23.33 14.19 0.55
N TRP A 255 -21.99 14.26 0.45
CA TRP A 255 -21.12 13.20 0.92
C TRP A 255 -21.07 13.12 2.45
N LEU A 256 -20.93 14.26 3.14
CA LEU A 256 -20.97 14.32 4.61
C LEU A 256 -22.30 13.80 5.14
N GLU A 257 -23.42 14.17 4.52
CA GLU A 257 -24.74 13.62 4.83
C GLU A 257 -24.80 12.10 4.65
N ALA A 258 -24.27 11.58 3.54
CA ALA A 258 -24.26 10.14 3.27
C ALA A 258 -23.43 9.38 4.33
N MET A 259 -22.29 9.93 4.74
CA MET A 259 -21.48 9.33 5.81
C MET A 259 -22.23 9.34 7.15
N ALA A 260 -22.91 10.45 7.48
CA ALA A 260 -23.74 10.54 8.68
C ALA A 260 -24.91 9.54 8.67
N GLU A 261 -25.61 9.40 7.54
CA GLU A 261 -26.67 8.41 7.30
C GLU A 261 -26.19 6.97 7.52
N ALA A 262 -24.94 6.68 7.15
CA ALA A 262 -24.30 5.39 7.37
C ALA A 262 -23.69 5.19 8.77
N GLY A 263 -23.77 6.19 9.66
CA GLY A 263 -23.15 6.16 10.98
C GLY A 263 -21.62 6.18 10.95
N LEU A 264 -21.02 6.64 9.86
CA LEU A 264 -19.58 6.78 9.71
C LEU A 264 -19.12 8.10 10.35
N THR A 265 -18.04 8.02 11.12
CA THR A 265 -17.43 9.19 11.76
C THR A 265 -15.95 9.24 11.41
N ILE A 266 -15.43 10.43 11.17
CA ILE A 266 -14.02 10.64 10.83
C ILE A 266 -13.24 10.70 12.13
N LYS A 267 -12.35 9.72 12.33
CA LYS A 267 -11.52 9.62 13.54
C LYS A 267 -10.08 9.31 13.15
N LYS A 268 -9.15 9.77 13.98
CA LYS A 268 -7.76 9.41 13.88
C LYS A 268 -7.63 7.88 13.92
N ASN A 269 -6.89 7.31 12.97
CA ASN A 269 -6.64 5.88 12.80
C ASN A 269 -7.87 5.03 12.41
N ASP A 270 -8.94 5.66 11.92
CA ASP A 270 -10.00 4.98 11.16
C ASP A 270 -9.84 5.27 9.66
N PRO A 271 -10.14 4.30 8.78
CA PRO A 271 -10.13 4.53 7.34
C PRO A 271 -11.26 5.47 6.93
N LEU A 272 -10.97 6.42 6.03
CA LEU A 272 -12.00 7.32 5.50
C LEU A 272 -13.01 6.58 4.61
N LEU A 273 -12.58 5.57 3.87
CA LEU A 273 -13.47 4.63 3.18
C LEU A 273 -13.30 3.21 3.75
N PRO A 274 -14.14 2.83 4.74
CA PRO A 274 -14.13 1.47 5.29
C PRO A 274 -14.62 0.44 4.27
N CYS A 275 -14.23 -0.82 4.45
CA CYS A 275 -14.67 -1.91 3.60
C CYS A 275 -16.15 -2.24 3.87
N PRO A 276 -17.03 -2.34 2.84
CA PRO A 276 -18.40 -2.75 3.04
C PRO A 276 -18.49 -4.22 3.46
N SER A 277 -19.56 -4.55 4.17
CA SER A 277 -19.93 -5.90 4.56
C SER A 277 -21.10 -6.39 3.71
N SER A 278 -21.27 -7.71 3.62
CA SER A 278 -22.32 -8.35 2.81
C SER A 278 -23.74 -8.01 3.29
N ASN A 279 -23.90 -7.60 4.55
CA ASN A 279 -25.15 -7.15 5.14
C ASN A 279 -25.36 -5.63 5.04
N GLY A 280 -24.58 -4.93 4.21
CA GLY A 280 -24.66 -3.47 4.03
C GLY A 280 -23.99 -2.63 5.14
N SER A 281 -23.53 -3.26 6.22
CA SER A 281 -22.76 -2.58 7.29
C SER A 281 -21.29 -2.33 6.89
N TRP A 282 -20.55 -1.59 7.70
CA TRP A 282 -19.14 -1.26 7.45
C TRP A 282 -18.19 -2.02 8.35
N LYS A 283 -17.07 -2.47 7.77
CA LYS A 283 -15.91 -2.98 8.53
C LYS A 283 -14.91 -1.85 8.58
N MET A 284 -14.55 -1.41 9.79
CA MET A 284 -13.57 -0.34 10.05
C MET A 284 -12.12 -0.78 9.75
N VAL A 285 -11.92 -1.23 8.53
CA VAL A 285 -10.65 -1.59 7.89
C VAL A 285 -10.65 -0.93 6.51
N PRO A 286 -9.51 -0.42 6.04
CA PRO A 286 -9.46 0.30 4.76
C PRO A 286 -9.90 -0.62 3.61
N LEU A 287 -10.66 -0.06 2.68
CA LEU A 287 -10.98 -0.76 1.43
C LEU A 287 -9.68 -1.03 0.66
N PRO A 288 -9.38 -2.28 0.27
CA PRO A 288 -8.20 -2.60 -0.54
C PRO A 288 -8.18 -1.85 -1.88
N CYS A 289 -6.99 -1.47 -2.34
CA CYS A 289 -6.79 -0.59 -3.51
C CYS A 289 -7.39 -1.18 -4.80
N ASP A 290 -7.26 -2.48 -4.99
CA ASP A 290 -7.80 -3.25 -6.11
C ASP A 290 -9.33 -3.34 -6.08
N GLN A 291 -9.91 -3.55 -4.89
CA GLN A 291 -11.36 -3.47 -4.69
C GLN A 291 -11.88 -2.06 -4.96
N ALA A 292 -11.14 -1.02 -4.55
CA ALA A 292 -11.47 0.36 -4.86
C ALA A 292 -11.38 0.67 -6.35
N CYS A 293 -10.38 0.13 -7.07
CA CYS A 293 -10.30 0.24 -8.53
C CYS A 293 -11.51 -0.41 -9.21
N SER A 294 -11.88 -1.62 -8.77
CA SER A 294 -13.05 -2.34 -9.29
C SER A 294 -14.35 -1.56 -9.03
N TRP A 295 -14.52 -1.04 -7.81
CA TRP A 295 -15.69 -0.26 -7.43
C TRP A 295 -15.77 1.05 -8.22
N LEU A 296 -14.68 1.80 -8.33
CA LEU A 296 -14.60 3.02 -9.14
C LEU A 296 -15.06 2.76 -10.58
N ARG A 297 -14.52 1.71 -11.21
CA ARG A 297 -14.93 1.33 -12.57
C ARG A 297 -16.41 0.99 -12.64
N SER A 298 -16.92 0.19 -11.71
CA SER A 298 -18.35 -0.17 -11.62
C SER A 298 -19.27 1.06 -11.53
N LEU A 299 -18.86 2.09 -10.77
CA LEU A 299 -19.62 3.35 -10.68
C LEU A 299 -19.64 4.11 -12.00
N LEU A 300 -18.52 4.11 -12.72
CA LEU A 300 -18.35 4.82 -13.99
C LEU A 300 -18.98 4.12 -15.21
N GLY A 301 -19.44 2.87 -15.04
CA GLY A 301 -20.06 2.08 -16.11
C GLY A 301 -19.24 0.85 -16.51
N ASN A 302 -19.63 0.17 -17.59
CA ASN A 302 -19.02 -1.12 -17.92
C ASN A 302 -17.63 -0.94 -18.55
N ALA A 303 -16.58 -1.01 -17.73
CA ALA A 303 -15.18 -0.92 -18.18
C ALA A 303 -14.79 -1.98 -19.23
N GLN A 304 -15.60 -3.03 -19.41
CA GLN A 304 -15.41 -4.02 -20.48
C GLN A 304 -15.66 -3.45 -21.88
N SER A 305 -16.51 -2.43 -22.01
CA SER A 305 -16.84 -1.79 -23.29
C SER A 305 -16.09 -0.49 -23.56
N ASP A 306 -15.43 0.11 -22.56
CA ASP A 306 -14.62 1.32 -22.73
C ASP A 306 -13.14 1.06 -22.32
N PRO A 307 -12.23 0.87 -23.29
CA PRO A 307 -10.80 0.66 -23.05
C PRO A 307 -10.15 1.80 -22.26
N TYR A 308 -10.70 3.01 -22.30
CA TYR A 308 -10.20 4.14 -21.52
C TYR A 308 -10.46 3.93 -20.02
N LEU A 309 -11.69 3.51 -19.67
CA LEU A 309 -12.10 3.22 -18.29
C LEU A 309 -11.44 1.94 -17.76
N ALA A 310 -11.11 0.98 -18.63
CA ALA A 310 -10.32 -0.18 -18.25
C ALA A 310 -8.97 0.22 -17.60
N ASN A 311 -8.36 1.32 -18.06
CA ASN A 311 -7.11 1.88 -17.51
C ASN A 311 -7.32 2.96 -16.42
N VAL A 312 -8.56 3.18 -15.96
CA VAL A 312 -8.83 4.02 -14.78
C VAL A 312 -8.63 3.19 -13.51
N GLY A 313 -8.08 3.80 -12.46
CA GLY A 313 -7.90 3.19 -11.14
C GLY A 313 -7.73 4.25 -10.06
N THR A 314 -7.33 3.85 -8.85
CA THR A 314 -7.18 4.79 -7.72
C THR A 314 -6.16 5.91 -7.97
N HIS A 315 -5.09 5.66 -8.74
CA HIS A 315 -4.13 6.69 -9.17
C HIS A 315 -4.72 7.74 -10.10
N SER A 316 -5.73 7.36 -10.88
CA SER A 316 -6.41 8.26 -11.79
C SER A 316 -7.03 9.43 -11.02
N LEU A 317 -7.48 9.21 -9.78
CA LEU A 317 -8.10 10.22 -8.93
C LEU A 317 -7.16 11.40 -8.67
N LYS A 318 -5.96 11.15 -8.11
CA LYS A 318 -4.93 12.19 -7.92
C LYS A 318 -4.54 12.86 -9.24
N ARG A 319 -4.38 12.07 -10.30
CA ARG A 319 -3.90 12.56 -11.60
C ARG A 319 -4.91 13.45 -12.31
N THR A 320 -6.21 13.30 -12.05
CA THR A 320 -7.29 13.93 -12.83
C THR A 320 -7.14 15.44 -12.89
N LEU A 321 -7.21 16.13 -11.75
CA LEU A 321 -7.11 17.60 -11.74
C LEU A 321 -5.72 18.12 -12.07
N LEU A 322 -4.65 17.36 -11.75
CA LEU A 322 -3.28 17.74 -12.13
C LEU A 322 -3.07 17.67 -13.65
N SER A 323 -3.71 16.70 -14.31
CA SER A 323 -3.72 16.57 -15.77
C SER A 323 -4.52 17.71 -16.41
N TRP A 324 -5.70 18.04 -15.87
CA TRP A 324 -6.51 19.17 -16.35
C TRP A 324 -5.75 20.49 -16.18
N ALA A 325 -5.10 20.70 -15.03
CA ALA A 325 -4.25 21.86 -14.77
C ALA A 325 -3.10 21.98 -15.76
N SER A 326 -2.47 20.85 -16.10
CA SER A 326 -1.41 20.84 -17.12
C SER A 326 -1.94 21.22 -18.49
N LYS A 327 -3.11 20.69 -18.89
CA LYS A 327 -3.76 21.03 -20.16
C LYS A 327 -4.19 22.50 -20.21
N ARG A 328 -4.54 23.09 -19.06
CA ARG A 328 -4.90 24.52 -18.94
C ARG A 328 -3.71 25.46 -19.04
N GLY A 329 -2.50 24.91 -18.92
CA GLY A 329 -1.25 25.68 -18.92
C GLY A 329 -0.85 26.20 -17.55
N LEU A 330 -1.32 25.62 -16.44
CA LEU A 330 -0.86 26.03 -15.11
C LEU A 330 0.66 25.79 -14.97
N PRO A 331 1.41 26.75 -14.40
CA PRO A 331 2.84 26.62 -14.19
C PRO A 331 3.21 25.34 -13.42
N ARG A 332 4.37 24.78 -13.76
CA ARG A 332 4.88 23.54 -13.15
C ARG A 332 4.95 23.64 -11.62
N GLU A 333 5.39 24.79 -11.10
CA GLU A 333 5.50 25.05 -9.67
C GLU A 333 4.13 24.95 -8.96
N GLN A 334 3.11 25.63 -9.50
CA GLN A 334 1.75 25.53 -8.96
C GLN A 334 1.20 24.10 -9.02
N ARG A 335 1.46 23.37 -10.12
CA ARG A 335 1.06 21.95 -10.23
C ARG A 335 1.80 21.05 -9.24
N ALA A 336 3.08 21.32 -8.97
CA ALA A 336 3.85 20.59 -7.98
C ALA A 336 3.29 20.82 -6.57
N LEU A 337 2.97 22.07 -6.22
CA LEU A 337 2.31 22.42 -4.95
C LEU A 337 0.94 21.75 -4.83
N LEU A 338 0.08 21.84 -5.86
CA LEU A 338 -1.24 21.18 -5.89
C LEU A 338 -1.16 19.65 -5.73
N GLY A 339 -0.06 19.04 -6.20
CA GLY A 339 0.21 17.62 -6.06
C GLY A 339 0.91 17.23 -4.76
N TYR A 340 1.14 18.20 -3.86
CA TYR A 340 1.89 18.07 -2.59
C TYR A 340 3.31 17.53 -2.77
N HIS A 341 3.93 17.85 -3.90
CA HIS A 341 5.31 17.49 -4.15
C HIS A 341 6.23 18.47 -3.41
N THR A 342 7.03 17.96 -2.48
CA THR A 342 8.12 18.70 -1.87
C THR A 342 9.41 18.30 -2.58
N SER A 343 10.00 19.19 -3.37
CA SER A 343 11.31 18.92 -3.96
C SER A 343 12.38 19.04 -2.88
N ARG A 344 13.27 18.04 -2.80
CA ARG A 344 14.51 18.12 -2.01
C ARG A 344 15.58 18.98 -2.70
N ALA A 345 15.48 19.12 -4.02
CA ALA A 345 16.50 19.75 -4.86
C ALA A 345 16.41 21.29 -4.88
N SER A 346 15.29 21.88 -4.45
CA SER A 346 15.08 23.33 -4.49
C SER A 346 15.12 24.03 -3.12
N GLY A 347 15.50 23.34 -2.04
CA GLY A 347 15.46 23.92 -0.68
C GLY A 347 14.03 24.13 -0.12
N ALA A 348 13.02 24.22 -0.98
CA ALA A 348 11.59 24.39 -0.70
C ALA A 348 10.89 23.17 -0.06
N GLY A 349 11.64 22.18 0.41
CA GLY A 349 11.08 20.96 1.01
C GLY A 349 10.26 21.24 2.29
N SER A 350 10.51 22.35 2.96
CA SER A 350 9.81 22.77 4.18
C SER A 350 8.56 23.62 3.92
N GLU A 351 8.42 24.27 2.77
CA GLU A 351 7.37 25.29 2.54
C GLU A 351 5.95 24.73 2.64
N LEU A 352 5.66 23.58 2.04
CA LEU A 352 4.34 22.94 2.15
C LEU A 352 3.94 22.49 3.57
N ILE A 353 4.89 22.46 4.50
CA ILE A 353 4.71 21.96 5.87
C ILE A 353 4.67 23.12 6.88
N TYR A 354 5.23 24.28 6.52
CA TYR A 354 5.24 25.48 7.35
C TYR A 354 4.30 26.57 6.85
N GLU A 355 3.91 26.54 5.57
CA GLU A 355 3.02 27.54 4.95
C GLU A 355 1.79 26.82 4.39
N SER A 356 0.78 26.57 5.23
CA SER A 356 -0.57 26.19 4.76
C SER A 356 -1.04 27.11 3.64
N ASP A 357 -0.63 28.38 3.73
CA ASP A 357 -1.01 29.46 2.82
C ASP A 357 -0.33 29.36 1.46
N ALA A 358 0.77 28.60 1.32
CA ALA A 358 1.41 28.33 0.04
C ALA A 358 0.48 27.58 -0.94
N GLN A 359 -0.54 26.89 -0.43
CA GLN A 359 -1.59 26.28 -1.25
C GLN A 359 -2.63 27.27 -1.76
N SER A 360 -2.76 28.45 -1.16
CA SER A 360 -3.86 29.38 -1.45
C SER A 360 -3.89 29.85 -2.90
N ALA A 361 -2.75 30.30 -3.44
CA ALA A 361 -2.65 30.74 -4.82
C ALA A 361 -2.91 29.59 -5.83
N PRO A 362 -2.24 28.43 -5.70
CA PRO A 362 -2.53 27.27 -6.55
C PRO A 362 -4.00 26.79 -6.46
N LEU A 363 -4.62 26.79 -5.27
CA LEU A 363 -6.03 26.40 -5.09
C LEU A 363 -7.00 27.36 -5.78
N ARG A 364 -6.73 28.67 -5.78
CA ARG A 364 -7.52 29.65 -6.54
C ARG A 364 -7.41 29.41 -8.05
N ALA A 365 -6.20 29.18 -8.55
CA ALA A 365 -5.98 28.86 -9.97
C ALA A 365 -6.71 27.56 -10.37
N LEU A 366 -6.67 26.55 -9.52
CA LEU A 366 -7.40 25.30 -9.71
C LEU A 366 -8.93 25.53 -9.72
N SER A 367 -9.44 26.34 -8.80
CA SER A 367 -10.87 26.65 -8.71
C SER A 367 -11.36 27.37 -9.97
N SER A 368 -10.62 28.37 -10.45
CA SER A 368 -10.91 29.07 -11.71
C SER A 368 -10.98 28.10 -12.89
N MET A 369 -10.04 27.15 -12.98
CA MET A 369 -10.04 26.13 -14.04
C MET A 369 -11.28 25.22 -13.97
N ILE A 370 -11.74 24.85 -12.78
CA ILE A 370 -12.94 24.01 -12.62
C ILE A 370 -14.20 24.82 -13.01
N ASP A 371 -14.26 26.12 -12.67
CA ASP A 371 -15.38 27.00 -13.00
C ASP A 371 -15.57 27.24 -14.50
N GLU A 372 -14.48 27.17 -15.28
CA GLU A 372 -14.51 27.19 -16.75
C GLU A 372 -15.09 25.90 -17.37
N GLY A 373 -15.54 24.93 -16.55
CA GLY A 373 -16.34 23.78 -16.98
C GLY A 373 -15.56 22.58 -17.50
N GLY A 374 -14.22 22.58 -17.44
CA GLY A 374 -13.34 21.44 -17.79
C GLY A 374 -13.37 20.98 -19.26
N GLN A 375 -14.45 21.24 -20.00
CA GLN A 375 -14.71 20.79 -21.38
C GLN A 375 -13.88 21.55 -22.41
N GLN A 376 -13.52 22.81 -22.16
CA GLN A 376 -12.64 23.59 -23.05
C GLN A 376 -11.17 23.11 -23.05
N LEU A 377 -10.81 22.12 -22.22
CA LEU A 377 -9.43 21.61 -22.07
C LEU A 377 -9.16 20.32 -22.86
N ALA A 378 -10.13 19.87 -23.64
CA ALA A 378 -10.07 18.62 -24.38
C ALA A 378 -9.86 18.84 -25.88
N SER A 379 -8.70 19.36 -26.30
CA SER A 379 -8.11 19.09 -27.62
C SER A 379 -6.98 20.08 -27.92
N GLU A 380 -5.72 19.63 -27.88
CA GLU A 380 -4.65 20.09 -28.82
C GLU A 380 -3.55 19.03 -28.97
N LEU A 381 -3.36 18.15 -27.99
CA LEU A 381 -2.60 16.91 -28.15
C LEU A 381 -3.52 15.71 -27.92
N SER A 382 -3.77 14.94 -28.99
CA SER A 382 -4.30 13.57 -28.88
C SER A 382 -3.58 12.87 -27.75
N ALA A 383 -4.34 12.25 -26.84
CA ALA A 383 -3.91 11.62 -25.59
C ALA A 383 -2.92 10.44 -25.81
N THR A 384 -1.76 10.74 -26.38
CA THR A 384 -0.72 9.80 -26.82
C THR A 384 0.68 10.30 -26.47
N ALA A 385 0.85 11.59 -26.15
CA ALA A 385 2.11 12.10 -25.62
C ALA A 385 2.13 11.96 -24.09
N ASP A 386 2.92 11.01 -23.61
CA ASP A 386 3.29 10.92 -22.21
C ASP A 386 3.95 12.24 -21.79
N PRO A 387 3.46 12.94 -20.73
CA PRO A 387 4.23 14.03 -20.17
C PRO A 387 5.57 13.46 -19.69
N PRO A 388 6.70 14.16 -19.92
CA PRO A 388 8.00 13.68 -19.46
C PRO A 388 7.92 13.43 -17.96
N GLY A 389 7.97 12.16 -17.59
CA GLY A 389 8.02 11.72 -16.21
C GLY A 389 9.40 12.05 -15.71
N ASP A 390 9.53 13.14 -14.94
CA ASP A 390 10.75 13.33 -14.19
C ASP A 390 10.88 12.20 -13.18
N GLU A 391 11.87 11.35 -13.43
CA GLU A 391 12.41 10.37 -12.50
C GLU A 391 12.90 11.09 -11.26
N ILE A 392 12.02 11.24 -10.27
CA ILE A 392 12.48 11.24 -8.89
C ILE A 392 12.50 9.77 -8.50
N GLU A 393 13.67 9.24 -8.16
CA GLU A 393 13.86 7.93 -7.51
C GLU A 393 13.08 7.90 -6.19
N SER A 394 11.78 7.75 -6.27
CA SER A 394 10.90 7.40 -5.17
C SER A 394 10.48 5.97 -5.45
N SER A 395 10.99 5.05 -4.64
CA SER A 395 10.57 3.65 -4.58
C SER A 395 9.11 3.58 -4.11
N ASP A 396 8.18 4.07 -4.93
CA ASP A 396 6.75 4.13 -4.65
C ASP A 396 6.05 2.97 -5.35
N SER A 397 5.95 1.84 -4.64
CA SER A 397 5.02 0.73 -4.93
C SER A 397 3.61 1.24 -4.72
N GLU A 398 2.91 1.61 -5.78
CA GLU A 398 1.46 1.78 -5.82
C GLU A 398 1.00 1.66 -7.29
N GLY A 399 0.04 0.74 -7.49
CA GLY A 399 -0.33 0.10 -8.75
C GLY A 399 -0.51 0.99 -9.98
N SER A 400 0.57 1.14 -10.74
CA SER A 400 0.50 1.36 -12.18
C SER A 400 -0.04 0.11 -12.90
N GLU A 401 -0.51 0.26 -14.13
CA GLU A 401 -1.01 -0.87 -14.93
C GLU A 401 0.11 -1.85 -15.32
N ASP A 402 1.38 -1.44 -15.16
CA ASP A 402 2.58 -2.25 -15.39
C ASP A 402 3.43 -2.44 -14.13
N GLU A 403 2.80 -2.49 -12.95
CA GLU A 403 3.42 -3.24 -11.86
C GLU A 403 3.39 -4.71 -12.28
N GLU A 404 4.57 -5.28 -12.54
CA GLU A 404 4.72 -6.73 -12.75
C GLU A 404 3.92 -7.45 -11.66
N GLU A 405 3.12 -8.45 -12.03
CA GLU A 405 2.34 -9.23 -11.05
C GLU A 405 3.27 -9.63 -9.91
N ILE A 406 3.01 -9.07 -8.73
CA ILE A 406 3.81 -9.39 -7.54
C ILE A 406 3.59 -10.87 -7.30
N ASP A 407 4.65 -11.68 -7.39
CA ASP A 407 4.60 -13.11 -7.13
C ASP A 407 4.41 -13.37 -5.63
N HIS A 408 3.20 -13.10 -5.16
CA HIS A 408 2.79 -13.31 -3.79
C HIS A 408 2.91 -14.79 -3.40
N SER A 409 2.73 -15.72 -4.35
CA SER A 409 2.91 -17.15 -4.10
C SER A 409 4.35 -17.53 -3.81
N GLY A 410 5.30 -17.09 -4.63
CA GLY A 410 6.72 -17.34 -4.42
C GLY A 410 7.22 -16.68 -3.14
N ASP A 411 6.78 -15.44 -2.86
CA ASP A 411 7.11 -14.73 -1.62
C ASP A 411 6.61 -15.47 -0.37
N GLU A 412 5.37 -15.95 -0.41
CA GLU A 412 4.78 -16.72 0.69
C GLU A 412 5.48 -18.07 0.86
N ALA A 413 5.86 -18.75 -0.23
CA ALA A 413 6.58 -20.02 -0.18
C ALA A 413 8.00 -19.86 0.40
N CYS A 414 8.76 -18.87 -0.07
CA CYS A 414 10.10 -18.59 0.45
C CYS A 414 10.05 -18.14 1.92
N ALA A 415 9.03 -17.36 2.29
CA ALA A 415 8.83 -16.98 3.68
C ALA A 415 8.46 -18.19 4.55
N ALA A 416 7.57 -19.08 4.09
CA ALA A 416 7.18 -20.29 4.81
C ALA A 416 8.34 -21.27 5.03
N GLU A 417 9.31 -21.32 4.12
CA GLU A 417 10.54 -22.11 4.30
C GLU A 417 11.45 -21.53 5.40
N ALA A 418 11.42 -20.21 5.60
CA ALA A 418 12.30 -19.52 6.54
C ALA A 418 11.65 -19.24 7.90
N LEU A 419 10.32 -19.25 7.99
CA LEU A 419 9.60 -18.87 9.19
C LEU A 419 8.26 -19.60 9.33
N ASP A 420 7.97 -20.02 10.55
CA ASP A 420 6.68 -20.56 10.94
C ASP A 420 5.98 -19.52 11.85
N TRP A 421 5.03 -18.75 11.30
CA TRP A 421 4.42 -17.63 12.03
C TRP A 421 2.90 -17.65 12.00
N HIS A 422 2.36 -17.74 13.20
CA HIS A 422 0.96 -18.02 13.44
C HIS A 422 0.25 -16.87 14.15
N GLY A 423 0.97 -15.79 14.48
CA GLY A 423 0.43 -14.57 15.07
C GLY A 423 -0.41 -14.81 16.33
N LYS A 424 0.11 -15.55 17.31
CA LYS A 424 -0.62 -15.95 18.54
C LYS A 424 -1.85 -16.84 18.31
N VAL A 425 -1.90 -17.62 17.24
CA VAL A 425 -2.89 -18.70 17.09
C VAL A 425 -2.35 -19.96 17.76
N ASP A 426 -3.18 -20.53 18.62
CA ASP A 426 -3.02 -21.84 19.24
C ASP A 426 -3.43 -22.90 18.22
N LEU A 427 -2.43 -23.56 17.65
CA LEU A 427 -2.61 -24.54 16.60
C LEU A 427 -3.23 -25.83 17.09
N ASP A 428 -3.00 -26.19 18.34
CA ASP A 428 -3.45 -27.46 18.92
C ASP A 428 -4.97 -27.47 19.12
N LYS A 429 -5.58 -26.27 19.16
CA LYS A 429 -7.04 -26.10 19.20
C LYS A 429 -7.71 -26.22 17.84
N ILE A 430 -6.96 -26.25 16.74
CA ILE A 430 -7.53 -26.38 15.41
C ILE A 430 -7.69 -27.85 15.08
N ASP A 431 -8.94 -28.28 14.88
CA ASP A 431 -9.24 -29.64 14.46
C ASP A 431 -8.48 -30.00 13.16
N PRO A 432 -7.76 -31.12 13.11
CA PRO A 432 -7.09 -31.58 11.89
C PRO A 432 -8.00 -31.72 10.66
N SER A 433 -9.31 -31.91 10.83
CA SER A 433 -10.28 -31.99 9.73
C SER A 433 -10.60 -30.62 9.09
N CYS A 434 -10.22 -29.53 9.76
CA CYS A 434 -10.45 -28.18 9.25
C CYS A 434 -9.67 -27.90 7.96
N VAL A 435 -10.37 -27.39 6.95
CA VAL A 435 -9.75 -27.03 5.67
C VAL A 435 -9.44 -25.54 5.64
N PHE A 436 -8.24 -25.20 5.16
CA PHE A 436 -7.82 -23.82 4.99
C PHE A 436 -8.12 -23.31 3.57
N PHE A 437 -8.60 -22.07 3.48
CA PHE A 437 -8.86 -21.37 2.24
C PHE A 437 -8.11 -20.04 2.22
N ARG A 438 -7.57 -19.65 1.07
CA ARG A 438 -6.97 -18.33 0.86
C ARG A 438 -7.81 -17.54 -0.12
N HIS A 439 -8.23 -16.34 0.26
CA HIS A 439 -8.88 -15.44 -0.68
C HIS A 439 -7.88 -15.06 -1.78
N ARG A 440 -8.24 -15.25 -3.05
CA ARG A 440 -7.31 -15.08 -4.18
C ARG A 440 -6.72 -13.67 -4.24
N GLN A 441 -7.56 -12.68 -3.97
CA GLN A 441 -7.24 -11.27 -4.04
C GLN A 441 -6.63 -10.72 -2.74
N SER A 442 -7.41 -10.63 -1.65
CA SER A 442 -6.91 -10.10 -0.36
C SER A 442 -5.87 -10.96 0.35
N ARG A 443 -5.59 -12.17 -0.13
CA ARG A 443 -4.67 -13.17 0.47
C ARG A 443 -5.06 -13.65 1.87
N VAL A 444 -6.19 -13.18 2.41
CA VAL A 444 -6.67 -13.53 3.75
C VAL A 444 -6.90 -15.04 3.85
N VAL A 445 -6.32 -15.66 4.87
CA VAL A 445 -6.51 -17.07 5.22
C VAL A 445 -7.81 -17.22 6.03
N HIS A 446 -8.63 -18.18 5.63
CA HIS A 446 -9.88 -18.58 6.26
C HIS A 446 -9.83 -20.07 6.61
N ILE A 447 -10.70 -20.48 7.53
CA ILE A 447 -10.90 -21.89 7.92
C ILE A 447 -12.37 -22.24 7.74
N THR A 448 -12.70 -23.50 7.45
CA THR A 448 -14.09 -23.96 7.35
C THR A 448 -14.82 -23.89 8.70
N ALA A 449 -16.15 -23.78 8.67
CA ALA A 449 -16.97 -23.79 9.88
C ALA A 449 -17.11 -25.20 10.46
N ASP A 450 -17.22 -26.20 9.58
CA ASP A 450 -17.45 -27.61 9.85
C ASP A 450 -16.87 -28.47 8.70
N GLU A 451 -16.95 -29.80 8.87
CA GLU A 451 -16.51 -30.80 7.88
C GLU A 451 -17.36 -30.79 6.60
N ALA A 452 -18.60 -30.28 6.67
CA ALA A 452 -19.51 -30.18 5.52
C ALA A 452 -19.01 -29.19 4.46
N GLY A 453 -18.12 -28.27 4.83
CA GLY A 453 -17.30 -27.51 3.87
C GLY A 453 -18.08 -26.53 2.97
N ALA A 454 -19.34 -26.21 3.30
CA ALA A 454 -20.16 -25.27 2.53
C ALA A 454 -19.83 -23.80 2.87
N ASN A 455 -19.46 -23.53 4.13
CA ASN A 455 -19.22 -22.19 4.65
C ASN A 455 -17.87 -22.08 5.38
N LEU A 456 -17.27 -20.89 5.29
CA LEU A 456 -16.13 -20.51 6.11
C LEU A 456 -16.60 -20.22 7.54
N GLY A 457 -15.74 -20.41 8.54
CA GLY A 457 -16.02 -20.12 9.96
C GLY A 457 -16.40 -18.66 10.26
N CYS A 458 -16.24 -17.76 9.28
CA CYS A 458 -16.74 -16.39 9.33
C CYS A 458 -18.17 -16.22 8.76
N GLY A 459 -18.87 -17.31 8.44
CA GLY A 459 -20.21 -17.31 7.86
C GLY A 459 -20.28 -16.92 6.37
N ARG A 460 -19.14 -16.80 5.69
CA ARG A 460 -19.11 -16.52 4.23
C ARG A 460 -19.20 -17.84 3.47
N ALA A 461 -20.01 -17.85 2.41
CA ALA A 461 -20.06 -18.96 1.47
C ALA A 461 -18.72 -19.09 0.72
N ILE A 462 -18.31 -20.33 0.48
CA ILE A 462 -17.15 -20.63 -0.35
C ILE A 462 -17.54 -20.40 -1.82
N SER A 463 -16.77 -19.55 -2.51
CA SER A 463 -16.97 -19.18 -3.92
C SER A 463 -15.66 -19.29 -4.69
N GLY A 464 -15.69 -19.06 -6.01
CA GLY A 464 -14.49 -19.06 -6.87
C GLY A 464 -13.41 -18.04 -6.45
N GLN A 465 -13.75 -17.08 -5.58
CA GLN A 465 -12.81 -16.11 -5.01
C GLN A 465 -11.87 -16.72 -3.96
N TYR A 466 -12.14 -17.93 -3.49
CA TYR A 466 -11.31 -18.65 -2.51
C TYR A 466 -10.57 -19.81 -3.18
N ARG A 467 -9.29 -19.97 -2.83
CA ARG A 467 -8.46 -21.12 -3.19
C ARG A 467 -8.34 -22.04 -1.98
N LYS A 468 -8.73 -23.31 -2.12
CA LYS A 468 -8.45 -24.33 -1.10
C LYS A 468 -6.94 -24.56 -0.99
N LEU A 469 -6.43 -24.59 0.23
CA LEU A 469 -5.04 -24.93 0.52
C LEU A 469 -4.94 -26.43 0.79
N GLU A 470 -3.92 -27.08 0.23
CA GLU A 470 -3.69 -28.52 0.37
C GLU A 470 -3.23 -28.90 1.78
N ALA A 471 -2.56 -27.98 2.45
CA ALA A 471 -2.09 -28.13 3.83
C ALA A 471 -2.28 -26.82 4.60
N ARG A 472 -2.13 -26.91 5.93
CA ARG A 472 -2.06 -25.75 6.80
C ARG A 472 -0.88 -24.86 6.38
N PRO A 473 -1.09 -23.56 6.12
CA PRO A 473 0.00 -22.67 5.76
C PRO A 473 0.89 -22.36 6.98
N ALA A 474 2.22 -22.38 6.80
CA ALA A 474 3.19 -22.01 7.83
C ALA A 474 3.07 -20.54 8.29
N ILE A 475 2.53 -19.69 7.41
CA ILE A 475 2.23 -18.29 7.71
C ILE A 475 0.72 -18.09 7.62
N LEU A 476 0.09 -17.80 8.76
CA LEU A 476 -1.36 -17.56 8.82
C LEU A 476 -1.74 -16.11 8.47
N HIS A 477 -0.79 -15.20 8.29
CA HIS A 477 -1.08 -13.79 7.99
C HIS A 477 -1.23 -13.49 6.48
N PRO A 478 -2.13 -12.59 6.07
CA PRO A 478 -3.25 -12.06 6.87
C PRO A 478 -4.30 -13.16 7.09
N ARG A 479 -4.97 -13.17 8.24
CA ARG A 479 -6.03 -14.15 8.58
C ARG A 479 -7.38 -13.50 8.83
N CYS A 480 -8.44 -14.27 8.60
CA CYS A 480 -9.79 -13.87 8.93
C CYS A 480 -10.02 -13.96 10.44
N LYS A 481 -10.23 -12.82 11.08
CA LYS A 481 -10.36 -12.76 12.54
C LYS A 481 -11.56 -13.52 13.09
N GLN A 482 -12.66 -13.58 12.33
CA GLN A 482 -13.83 -14.37 12.74
C GLN A 482 -13.55 -15.87 12.69
N CYS A 483 -12.95 -16.35 11.60
CA CYS A 483 -12.49 -17.75 11.47
C CYS A 483 -11.55 -18.14 12.62
N PHE A 484 -10.61 -17.27 12.96
CA PHE A 484 -9.54 -17.59 13.91
C PHE A 484 -9.81 -17.18 15.36
N ARG A 485 -10.95 -16.54 15.66
CA ARG A 485 -11.23 -15.92 16.97
C ARG A 485 -11.08 -16.89 18.14
N LYS A 486 -11.61 -18.11 17.98
CA LYS A 486 -11.62 -19.14 19.04
C LYS A 486 -10.27 -19.83 19.24
N TYR A 487 -9.32 -19.59 18.34
CA TYR A 487 -7.99 -20.19 18.37
C TYR A 487 -6.90 -19.20 18.81
N LEU A 488 -7.24 -17.97 19.21
CA LEU A 488 -6.23 -17.02 19.68
C LEU A 488 -5.77 -17.38 21.10
N ILE A 489 -4.45 -17.36 21.31
CA ILE A 489 -3.83 -17.48 22.64
C ILE A 489 -4.21 -16.23 23.43
N VAL A 490 -5.09 -16.39 24.41
CA VAL A 490 -5.40 -15.34 25.39
C VAL A 490 -4.27 -15.34 26.40
N GLN A 491 -3.47 -14.27 26.44
CA GLN A 491 -2.59 -14.05 27.59
C GLN A 491 -3.49 -13.82 28.80
N GLN A 492 -3.54 -14.78 29.72
CA GLN A 492 -4.00 -14.52 31.07
C GLN A 492 -3.02 -13.48 31.64
N GLY A 493 -3.55 -12.30 31.98
CA GLY A 493 -2.72 -11.23 32.54
C GLY A 493 -2.04 -11.71 33.81
N THR A 494 -0.74 -11.45 33.90
CA THR A 494 -0.03 -11.24 35.17
C THR A 494 0.10 -9.75 35.39
#